data_AF-A0A1F4DID4-F1
#
_entry.id   AF-A0A1F4DID4-F1
#
_cell.length_a   1.000
_cell.length_b   1.000
_cell.length_c   1.000
_cell.angle_alpha   90.00
_cell.angle_beta   90.00
_cell.angle_gamma   90.00
#
_symmetry.space_group_name_H-M   'P 1'
#
loop_
_entity.id
_entity.type
_entity.pdbx_description
1 polymer ?
#
loop_
_entity_poly.entity_id
_entity_poly.type
_entity_poly.pdbx_seq_one_letter_code
_entity_poly.pdbx_strand_id
1 'polypeptide(L)'
;MANDPTRTGITLRLPVDIRRWARATGGARGALLAVAVLTLAAIAAFLFFKTRGVDIGKQNEALGYFRELKAIDARWDVELMRARIEFAPPPSAAMDYPSALARIRQGLAASAQDVKSPLLERGLPDLNKAFAEKADLVAQFRKASDAAKQALKLVMGAEAEFAGLVRASWRDFPDRERLIALENMVILLLADAQKYYFAPTETQHKNVEALIADLRDAAPRLPAALTSGIARLDSNIQELLRAKPTEDALFNKLALHTAGPRVDSVARAFQDEHREILARREVYRVYLATWLGALLILIGYLALRLVRRYRLLRQAHFALQADHEELERRLVESTQEPSEETRES
;
A
#
# COMPACT_ATOMS: atom_id res chain seq x y z
N MET A 1 -50.57 97.53 -61.20
CA MET A 1 -49.35 98.37 -61.09
C MET A 1 -48.96 98.36 -59.63
N ALA A 2 -47.88 97.77 -59.12
CA ALA A 2 -46.67 97.12 -59.66
C ALA A 2 -46.34 95.95 -58.68
N ASN A 3 -45.98 94.75 -59.14
CA ASN A 3 -44.61 94.26 -59.39
C ASN A 3 -43.67 94.50 -58.18
N ASP A 4 -43.08 93.53 -57.49
CA ASP A 4 -42.23 92.45 -58.02
C ASP A 4 -42.00 91.32 -56.96
N PRO A 5 -41.60 90.09 -57.36
CA PRO A 5 -41.66 88.86 -56.60
C PRO A 5 -40.29 88.27 -56.17
N THR A 6 -40.35 87.05 -55.62
CA THR A 6 -39.28 86.02 -55.51
C THR A 6 -38.21 86.16 -54.42
N ARG A 7 -38.20 85.19 -53.49
CA ARG A 7 -37.06 84.27 -53.36
C ARG A 7 -37.40 82.98 -52.60
N THR A 8 -37.45 81.93 -53.41
CA THR A 8 -37.10 80.53 -53.17
C THR A 8 -36.04 80.30 -52.09
N GLY A 9 -36.29 79.32 -51.21
CA GLY A 9 -35.35 78.82 -50.20
C GLY A 9 -35.62 77.36 -49.83
N ILE A 10 -35.43 76.48 -50.80
CA ILE A 10 -34.90 75.10 -50.73
C ILE A 10 -34.89 74.41 -49.36
N THR A 11 -35.65 73.31 -49.29
CA THR A 11 -35.61 72.24 -48.30
C THR A 11 -34.25 71.55 -48.22
N LEU A 12 -33.72 71.33 -47.01
CA LEU A 12 -32.75 70.26 -46.72
C LEU A 12 -33.08 69.60 -45.38
N ARG A 13 -34.03 68.66 -45.43
CA ARG A 13 -34.17 67.58 -44.44
C ARG A 13 -33.07 66.57 -44.73
N LEU A 14 -32.05 66.48 -43.87
CA LEU A 14 -31.14 65.35 -43.85
C LEU A 14 -31.67 64.29 -42.86
N PRO A 15 -31.92 63.05 -43.32
CA PRO A 15 -32.26 61.93 -42.46
C PRO A 15 -31.01 61.16 -42.01
N VAL A 16 -31.25 60.24 -41.08
CA VAL A 16 -30.46 59.05 -40.72
C VAL A 16 -29.51 59.19 -39.54
N ASP A 17 -30.07 58.74 -38.42
CA ASP A 17 -29.43 58.24 -37.21
C ASP A 17 -28.57 56.99 -37.50
N ILE A 18 -27.31 57.19 -37.94
CA ILE A 18 -26.34 56.10 -38.22
C ILE A 18 -25.59 55.66 -36.94
N ARG A 19 -25.79 56.34 -35.79
CA ARG A 19 -25.01 56.07 -34.55
C ARG A 19 -25.50 54.91 -33.68
N ARG A 20 -26.66 54.30 -34.00
CA ARG A 20 -27.24 53.21 -33.19
C ARG A 20 -26.92 51.80 -33.66
N TRP A 21 -26.63 51.57 -34.93
CA TRP A 21 -26.41 50.21 -35.46
C TRP A 21 -24.98 49.66 -35.32
N ALA A 22 -23.98 50.52 -35.07
CA ALA A 22 -22.59 50.10 -34.91
C ALA A 22 -22.25 49.52 -33.50
N ARG A 23 -23.13 49.68 -32.50
CA ARG A 23 -22.87 49.23 -31.12
C ARG A 23 -23.43 47.84 -30.77
N ALA A 24 -24.46 47.36 -31.50
CA ALA A 24 -25.12 46.10 -31.17
C ALA A 24 -24.32 44.84 -31.61
N THR A 25 -23.57 44.92 -32.72
CA THR A 25 -22.81 43.77 -33.24
C THR A 25 -21.47 43.52 -32.50
N GLY A 26 -20.98 44.51 -31.75
CA GLY A 26 -19.78 44.41 -30.93
C GLY A 26 -20.00 43.68 -29.59
N GLY A 27 -21.17 43.90 -28.97
CA GLY A 27 -21.51 43.34 -27.65
C GLY A 27 -21.78 41.84 -27.68
N ALA A 28 -22.58 41.37 -28.64
CA ALA A 28 -22.92 39.94 -28.77
C ALA A 28 -21.69 39.05 -29.00
N ARG A 29 -20.73 39.51 -29.83
CA ARG A 29 -19.46 38.81 -30.07
C ARG A 29 -18.51 38.86 -28.86
N GLY A 30 -18.56 39.94 -28.07
CA GLY A 30 -17.82 40.03 -26.81
C GLY A 30 -18.38 39.10 -25.73
N ALA A 31 -19.70 39.00 -25.63
CA ALA A 31 -20.39 38.07 -24.74
C ALA A 31 -20.07 36.60 -25.07
N LEU A 32 -20.08 36.23 -26.36
CA LEU A 32 -19.70 34.89 -26.81
C LEU A 32 -18.25 34.52 -26.44
N LEU A 33 -17.32 35.48 -26.56
CA LEU A 33 -15.92 35.27 -26.17
C LEU A 33 -15.75 35.16 -24.65
N ALA A 34 -16.47 35.97 -23.87
CA ALA A 34 -16.46 35.89 -22.41
C ALA A 34 -16.99 34.54 -21.92
N VAL A 35 -18.09 34.06 -22.52
CA VAL A 35 -18.62 32.72 -22.25
C VAL A 35 -17.58 31.66 -22.60
N ALA A 36 -16.97 31.71 -23.79
CA ALA A 36 -15.96 30.73 -24.19
C ALA A 36 -14.77 30.65 -23.20
N VAL A 37 -14.26 31.80 -22.74
CA VAL A 37 -13.18 31.86 -21.74
C VAL A 37 -13.62 31.27 -20.40
N LEU A 38 -14.84 31.57 -19.94
CA LEU A 38 -15.38 31.00 -18.70
C LEU A 38 -15.57 29.48 -18.80
N THR A 39 -16.09 28.97 -19.92
CA THR A 39 -16.26 27.53 -20.12
C THR A 39 -14.91 26.82 -20.13
N LEU A 40 -13.92 27.38 -20.83
CA LEU A 40 -12.55 26.88 -20.83
C LEU A 40 -11.92 26.88 -19.43
N ALA A 41 -12.09 27.97 -18.67
CA ALA A 41 -11.58 28.07 -17.30
C ALA A 41 -12.27 27.09 -16.36
N ALA A 42 -13.58 26.87 -16.49
CA ALA A 42 -14.33 25.88 -15.72
C ALA A 42 -13.89 24.45 -16.05
N ILE A 43 -13.68 24.12 -17.33
CA ILE A 43 -13.14 22.83 -17.77
C ILE A 43 -11.73 22.62 -17.22
N ALA A 44 -10.87 23.65 -17.29
CA ALA A 44 -9.51 23.59 -16.75
C ALA A 44 -9.49 23.42 -15.22
N ALA A 45 -10.35 24.15 -14.50
CA ALA A 45 -10.50 24.01 -13.05
C ALA A 45 -11.03 22.61 -12.69
N PHE A 46 -12.04 22.10 -13.40
CA PHE A 46 -12.57 20.75 -13.21
C PHE A 46 -11.48 19.68 -13.43
N LEU A 47 -10.72 19.79 -14.51
CA LEU A 47 -9.58 18.91 -14.81
C LEU A 47 -8.49 19.02 -13.74
N PHE A 48 -8.19 20.23 -13.27
CA PHE A 48 -7.21 20.50 -12.20
C PHE A 48 -7.62 19.88 -10.86
N PHE A 49 -8.89 20.01 -10.47
CA PHE A 49 -9.42 19.34 -9.28
C PHE A 49 -9.35 17.82 -9.40
N LYS A 50 -9.66 17.27 -10.57
CA LYS A 50 -9.51 15.83 -10.85
C LYS A 50 -8.05 15.38 -10.92
N THR A 51 -7.11 16.30 -11.13
CA THR A 51 -5.66 16.03 -11.13
C THR A 51 -4.95 16.34 -9.82
N ARG A 52 -5.59 16.80 -8.74
CA ARG A 52 -5.04 16.71 -7.36
C ARG A 52 -5.28 15.28 -6.88
N GLY A 53 -4.34 14.35 -7.03
CA GLY A 53 -3.25 14.12 -6.08
C GLY A 53 -3.42 12.73 -5.48
N VAL A 54 -3.22 11.66 -6.28
CA VAL A 54 -3.02 10.31 -5.72
C VAL A 54 -1.83 10.41 -4.76
N ASP A 55 -2.07 10.11 -3.50
CA ASP A 55 -1.08 10.21 -2.45
C ASP A 55 -0.11 9.01 -2.56
N ILE A 56 0.97 9.20 -3.32
CA ILE A 56 2.00 8.17 -3.55
C ILE A 56 2.60 7.71 -2.20
N GLY A 57 2.57 8.58 -1.18
CA GLY A 57 2.98 8.22 0.18
C GLY A 57 2.13 7.09 0.75
N LYS A 58 0.79 7.22 0.69
CA LYS A 58 -0.15 6.22 1.21
C LYS A 58 -0.10 4.89 0.45
N GLN A 59 0.18 4.94 -0.85
CA GLN A 59 0.40 3.72 -1.64
C GLN A 59 1.67 2.99 -1.20
N ASN A 60 2.77 3.72 -1.01
CA ASN A 60 4.03 3.15 -0.57
C ASN A 60 3.92 2.53 0.84
N GLU A 61 3.07 3.10 1.69
CA GLU A 61 2.75 2.57 3.01
C GLU A 61 2.01 1.22 2.91
N ALA A 62 0.97 1.12 2.08
CA ALA A 62 0.27 -0.15 1.82
C ALA A 62 1.21 -1.24 1.27
N LEU A 63 2.09 -0.88 0.32
CA LEU A 63 3.12 -1.78 -0.19
C LEU A 63 4.19 -2.12 0.85
N GLY A 64 4.43 -1.24 1.82
CA GLY A 64 5.28 -1.49 2.98
C GLY A 64 4.69 -2.59 3.85
N TYR A 65 3.39 -2.53 4.15
CA TYR A 65 2.70 -3.57 4.90
C TYR A 65 2.71 -4.94 4.22
N PHE A 66 2.51 -5.01 2.89
CA PHE A 66 2.65 -6.28 2.17
C PHE A 66 4.06 -6.86 2.24
N ARG A 67 5.09 -6.01 2.15
CA ARG A 67 6.48 -6.43 2.33
C ARG A 67 6.74 -6.94 3.75
N GLU A 68 6.15 -6.30 4.75
CA GLU A 68 6.25 -6.74 6.14
C GLU A 68 5.56 -8.10 6.37
N LEU A 69 4.36 -8.29 5.81
CA LEU A 69 3.67 -9.61 5.85
C LEU A 69 4.53 -10.71 5.23
N LYS A 70 5.16 -10.43 4.09
CA LYS A 70 6.07 -11.38 3.43
C LYS A 70 7.31 -11.68 4.27
N ALA A 71 7.85 -10.66 4.95
CA ALA A 71 8.98 -10.85 5.85
C ALA A 71 8.60 -11.71 7.08
N ILE A 72 7.39 -11.54 7.62
CA ILE A 72 6.85 -12.39 8.69
C ILE A 72 6.68 -13.83 8.21
N ASP A 73 6.09 -14.03 7.03
CA ASP A 73 5.87 -15.35 6.43
C ASP A 73 7.19 -16.12 6.28
N ALA A 74 8.22 -15.45 5.72
CA ALA A 74 9.55 -16.04 5.56
C ALA A 74 10.27 -16.31 6.88
N ARG A 75 10.10 -15.45 7.89
CA ARG A 75 10.66 -15.66 9.23
C ARG A 75 10.06 -16.88 9.91
N TRP A 76 8.74 -17.08 9.81
CA TRP A 76 8.11 -18.29 10.31
C TRP A 76 8.66 -19.55 9.65
N ASP A 77 8.90 -19.53 8.34
CA ASP A 77 9.45 -20.70 7.65
C ASP A 77 10.87 -21.03 8.13
N VAL A 78 11.71 -20.02 8.34
CA VAL A 78 13.06 -20.18 8.91
C VAL A 78 12.99 -20.69 10.36
N GLU A 79 12.12 -20.12 11.18
CA GLU A 79 11.91 -20.56 12.57
C GLU A 79 11.38 -22.00 12.63
N LEU A 80 10.50 -22.39 11.70
CA LEU A 80 9.96 -23.74 11.60
C LEU A 80 11.06 -24.76 11.25
N MET A 81 11.90 -24.44 10.26
CA MET A 81 13.06 -25.29 9.92
C MET A 81 14.03 -25.39 11.08
N ARG A 82 14.32 -24.25 11.73
CA ARG A 82 15.20 -24.19 12.88
C ARG A 82 14.67 -25.03 14.03
N ALA A 83 13.39 -24.90 14.37
CA ALA A 83 12.77 -25.64 15.46
C ALA A 83 12.86 -27.16 15.27
N ARG A 84 12.85 -27.63 14.02
CA ARG A 84 13.01 -29.05 13.69
C ARG A 84 14.43 -29.57 13.85
N ILE A 85 15.44 -28.74 13.55
CA ILE A 85 16.85 -29.14 13.56
C ILE A 85 17.48 -28.91 14.95
N GLU A 86 17.15 -27.79 15.59
CA GLU A 86 17.74 -27.39 16.86
C GLU A 86 17.00 -28.01 18.05
N PHE A 87 17.72 -28.81 18.83
CA PHE A 87 17.23 -29.39 20.08
C PHE A 87 17.19 -28.36 21.22
N ALA A 88 18.07 -27.34 21.18
CA ALA A 88 18.08 -26.28 22.17
C ALA A 88 16.89 -25.32 21.97
N PRO A 89 16.27 -24.80 23.04
CA PRO A 89 15.28 -23.75 22.91
C PRO A 89 15.92 -22.53 22.25
N PRO A 90 15.24 -21.87 21.29
CA PRO A 90 15.79 -20.68 20.66
C PRO A 90 16.03 -19.61 21.74
N PRO A 91 17.16 -18.89 21.71
CA PRO A 91 17.38 -17.78 22.62
C PRO A 91 16.22 -16.79 22.47
N SER A 92 15.60 -16.48 23.61
CA SER A 92 14.36 -15.74 23.75
C SER A 92 14.40 -14.37 23.05
N ALA A 93 13.67 -14.29 21.95
CA ALA A 93 12.74 -13.22 21.64
C ALA A 93 11.80 -13.77 20.57
N ALA A 94 10.84 -14.61 20.99
CA ALA A 94 9.71 -14.92 20.11
C ALA A 94 9.08 -13.57 19.76
N MET A 95 9.31 -13.11 18.53
CA MET A 95 8.72 -11.88 18.04
C MET A 95 7.22 -11.96 18.29
N ASP A 96 6.62 -10.89 18.79
CA ASP A 96 5.18 -10.80 19.02
C ASP A 96 4.46 -10.68 17.66
N TYR A 97 4.43 -11.80 16.95
CA TYR A 97 3.75 -11.97 15.67
C TYR A 97 2.28 -11.56 15.75
N PRO A 98 1.52 -11.91 16.81
CA PRO A 98 0.15 -11.42 16.99
C PRO A 98 0.05 -9.89 16.94
N SER A 99 0.88 -9.18 17.71
CA SER A 99 0.86 -7.71 17.71
C SER A 99 1.33 -7.10 16.39
N ALA A 100 2.37 -7.68 15.78
CA ALA A 100 2.85 -7.23 14.46
C ALA A 100 1.77 -7.40 13.38
N LEU A 101 1.10 -8.55 13.34
CA LEU A 101 -0.01 -8.82 12.42
C LEU A 101 -1.19 -7.89 12.68
N ALA A 102 -1.55 -7.65 13.95
CA ALA A 102 -2.63 -6.72 14.30
C ALA A 102 -2.34 -5.31 13.77
N ARG A 103 -1.09 -4.83 13.97
CA ARG A 103 -0.63 -3.55 13.46
C ARG A 103 -0.71 -3.46 11.93
N ILE A 104 -0.19 -4.46 11.22
CA ILE A 104 -0.22 -4.50 9.76
C ILE A 104 -1.68 -4.53 9.25
N ARG A 105 -2.56 -5.30 9.89
CA ARG A 105 -3.98 -5.38 9.54
C ARG A 105 -4.67 -4.03 9.67
N GLN A 106 -4.43 -3.32 10.77
CA GLN A 106 -4.97 -1.98 10.99
C GLN A 106 -4.43 -0.99 9.95
N GLY A 107 -3.13 -1.05 9.67
CA GLY A 107 -2.49 -0.23 8.63
C GLY A 107 -3.07 -0.45 7.24
N LEU A 108 -3.19 -1.72 6.81
CA LEU A 108 -3.80 -2.07 5.52
C LEU A 108 -5.28 -1.67 5.44
N ALA A 109 -6.04 -1.80 6.52
CA ALA A 109 -7.44 -1.36 6.56
C ALA A 109 -7.55 0.17 6.43
N ALA A 110 -6.69 0.92 7.12
CA ALA A 110 -6.62 2.38 6.99
C ALA A 110 -6.21 2.80 5.56
N SER A 111 -5.18 2.15 4.99
CA SER A 111 -4.77 2.39 3.61
C SER A 111 -5.87 2.06 2.60
N ALA A 112 -6.64 1.00 2.81
CA ALA A 112 -7.77 0.64 1.94
C ALA A 112 -8.83 1.75 1.91
N GLN A 113 -9.17 2.34 3.06
CA GLN A 113 -10.13 3.45 3.16
C GLN A 113 -9.61 4.73 2.52
N ASP A 114 -8.33 5.04 2.75
CA ASP A 114 -7.70 6.26 2.22
C ASP A 114 -7.53 6.24 0.70
N VAL A 115 -7.15 5.09 0.17
CA VAL A 115 -6.89 4.89 -1.25
C VAL A 115 -8.17 4.54 -2.02
N LYS A 116 -9.25 4.12 -1.31
CA LYS A 116 -10.53 3.68 -1.87
C LYS A 116 -10.37 2.58 -2.92
N SER A 117 -9.51 1.60 -2.63
CA SER A 117 -9.25 0.47 -3.53
C SER A 117 -10.27 -0.65 -3.26
N PRO A 118 -11.21 -0.92 -4.18
CA PRO A 118 -12.13 -2.05 -4.08
C PRO A 118 -11.42 -3.41 -4.09
N LEU A 119 -10.22 -3.51 -4.67
CA LEU A 119 -9.42 -4.73 -4.64
C LEU A 119 -8.84 -5.01 -3.26
N LEU A 120 -8.33 -3.98 -2.57
CA LEU A 120 -7.88 -4.12 -1.18
C LEU A 120 -9.03 -4.49 -0.26
N GLU A 121 -10.17 -3.81 -0.37
CA GLU A 121 -11.35 -4.11 0.46
C GLU A 121 -11.84 -5.56 0.30
N ARG A 122 -11.77 -6.10 -0.92
CA ARG A 122 -12.18 -7.48 -1.20
C ARG A 122 -11.12 -8.53 -0.83
N GLY A 123 -9.84 -8.24 -1.05
CA GLY A 123 -8.74 -9.20 -0.83
C GLY A 123 -8.24 -9.27 0.61
N LEU A 124 -8.41 -8.19 1.39
CA LEU A 124 -7.90 -8.11 2.76
C LEU A 124 -8.53 -9.14 3.73
N PRO A 125 -9.85 -9.44 3.68
CA PRO A 125 -10.44 -10.48 4.53
C PRO A 125 -9.82 -11.86 4.30
N ASP A 126 -9.62 -12.26 3.05
CA ASP A 126 -9.02 -13.55 2.70
C ASP A 126 -7.55 -13.64 3.13
N LEU A 127 -6.81 -12.53 2.97
CA LEU A 127 -5.43 -12.43 3.45
C LEU A 127 -5.38 -12.55 4.98
N ASN A 128 -6.26 -11.83 5.67
CA ASN A 128 -6.33 -11.84 7.13
C ASN A 128 -6.63 -13.24 7.66
N LYS A 129 -7.57 -13.94 7.02
CA LYS A 129 -7.92 -15.32 7.34
C LYS A 129 -6.73 -16.25 7.13
N ALA A 130 -6.04 -16.16 6.00
CA ALA A 130 -4.85 -16.97 5.71
C ALA A 130 -3.75 -16.81 6.76
N PHE A 131 -3.45 -15.58 7.16
CA PHE A 131 -2.45 -15.31 8.21
C PHE A 131 -2.92 -15.71 9.61
N ALA A 132 -4.21 -15.63 9.91
CA ALA A 132 -4.75 -16.11 11.18
C ALA A 132 -4.64 -17.63 11.29
N GLU A 133 -5.00 -18.35 10.24
CA GLU A 133 -4.85 -19.81 10.15
C GLU A 133 -3.37 -20.24 10.26
N LYS A 134 -2.47 -19.57 9.54
CA LYS A 134 -1.02 -19.86 9.64
C LYS A 134 -0.50 -19.58 11.05
N ALA A 135 -0.88 -18.46 11.66
CA ALA A 135 -0.46 -18.11 13.03
C ALA A 135 -0.91 -19.15 14.06
N ASP A 136 -2.15 -19.65 13.95
CA ASP A 136 -2.67 -20.69 14.83
C ASP A 136 -1.91 -22.02 14.65
N LEU A 137 -1.68 -22.44 13.41
CA LEU A 137 -0.88 -23.63 13.12
C LEU A 137 0.56 -23.51 13.63
N VAL A 138 1.20 -22.35 13.49
CA VAL A 138 2.55 -22.10 14.05
C VAL A 138 2.54 -22.20 15.57
N ALA A 139 1.52 -21.67 16.24
CA ALA A 139 1.39 -21.78 17.70
C ALA A 139 1.20 -23.23 18.15
N GLN A 140 0.35 -23.99 17.46
CA GLN A 140 0.16 -25.42 17.72
C GLN A 140 1.46 -26.21 17.48
N PHE A 141 2.17 -25.93 16.39
CA PHE A 141 3.46 -26.57 16.09
C PHE A 141 4.49 -26.29 17.18
N ARG A 142 4.64 -25.03 17.62
CA ARG A 142 5.58 -24.68 18.69
C ARG A 142 5.30 -25.47 19.96
N LYS A 143 4.03 -25.54 20.38
CA LYS A 143 3.62 -26.33 21.54
C LYS A 143 3.97 -27.82 21.38
N ALA A 144 3.73 -28.39 20.19
CA ALA A 144 4.05 -29.80 19.92
C ALA A 144 5.57 -30.05 19.88
N SER A 145 6.34 -29.14 19.28
CA SER A 145 7.80 -29.22 19.21
C SER A 145 8.43 -29.09 20.60
N ASP A 146 7.93 -28.16 21.44
CA ASP A 146 8.38 -28.01 22.83
C ASP A 146 8.08 -29.27 23.64
N ALA A 147 6.89 -29.86 23.48
CA ALA A 147 6.53 -31.12 24.14
C ALA A 147 7.45 -32.28 23.70
N ALA A 148 7.72 -32.43 22.40
CA ALA A 148 8.61 -33.47 21.90
C ALA A 148 10.06 -33.30 22.40
N LYS A 149 10.58 -32.05 22.42
CA LYS A 149 11.90 -31.72 22.98
C LYS A 149 11.98 -32.01 24.47
N GLN A 150 10.93 -31.64 25.22
CA GLN A 150 10.86 -31.91 26.65
C GLN A 150 10.83 -33.41 26.92
N ALA A 151 10.03 -34.18 26.19
CA ALA A 151 9.97 -35.63 26.33
C ALA A 151 11.34 -36.27 26.03
N LEU A 152 12.00 -35.89 24.93
CA LEU A 152 13.35 -36.38 24.62
C LEU A 152 14.36 -35.98 25.71
N LYS A 153 14.30 -34.74 26.23
CA LYS A 153 15.17 -34.31 27.33
C LYS A 153 15.00 -35.17 28.59
N LEU A 154 13.76 -35.53 28.92
CA LEU A 154 13.46 -36.42 30.05
C LEU A 154 13.97 -37.84 29.80
N VAL A 155 13.84 -38.35 28.58
CA VAL A 155 14.40 -39.66 28.18
C VAL A 155 15.93 -39.63 28.30
N MET A 156 16.61 -38.61 27.76
CA MET A 156 18.08 -38.47 27.87
C MET A 156 18.57 -38.28 29.31
N GLY A 157 17.77 -37.61 30.16
CA GLY A 157 18.07 -37.48 31.59
C GLY A 157 18.00 -38.81 32.37
N ALA A 158 17.30 -39.82 31.82
CA ALA A 158 17.12 -41.10 32.48
C ALA A 158 18.43 -41.91 32.57
N GLU A 159 19.42 -41.68 31.70
CA GLU A 159 20.70 -42.40 31.73
C GLU A 159 21.41 -42.27 33.08
N ALA A 160 21.59 -41.03 33.55
CA ALA A 160 22.27 -40.74 34.81
C ALA A 160 21.48 -41.27 36.02
N GLU A 161 20.15 -41.19 35.96
CA GLU A 161 19.26 -41.76 36.98
C GLU A 161 19.44 -43.28 37.04
N PHE A 162 19.35 -43.96 35.90
CA PHE A 162 19.48 -45.42 35.80
C PHE A 162 20.86 -45.90 36.25
N ALA A 163 21.93 -45.25 35.82
CA ALA A 163 23.29 -45.61 36.24
C ALA A 163 23.47 -45.48 37.76
N GLY A 164 22.79 -44.52 38.40
CA GLY A 164 22.72 -44.39 39.85
C GLY A 164 21.92 -45.51 40.53
N LEU A 165 20.75 -45.84 39.99
CA LEU A 165 19.89 -46.93 40.48
C LEU A 165 20.55 -48.30 40.36
N VAL A 166 21.24 -48.56 39.24
CA VAL A 166 22.01 -49.79 39.02
C VAL A 166 23.13 -49.89 40.06
N ARG A 167 23.96 -48.84 40.22
CA ARG A 167 25.03 -48.83 41.23
C ARG A 167 24.54 -49.03 42.67
N ALA A 168 23.40 -48.46 43.03
CA ALA A 168 22.79 -48.68 44.34
C ALA A 168 22.35 -50.14 44.53
N SER A 169 21.81 -50.76 43.47
CA SER A 169 21.28 -52.12 43.49
C SER A 169 22.37 -53.20 43.52
N TRP A 170 23.62 -52.89 43.20
CA TRP A 170 24.74 -53.86 43.19
C TRP A 170 25.02 -54.53 44.54
N ARG A 171 24.67 -53.88 45.66
CA ARG A 171 24.87 -54.43 47.01
C ARG A 171 23.81 -55.46 47.38
N ASP A 172 22.58 -55.24 46.94
CA ASP A 172 21.40 -55.97 47.41
C ASP A 172 20.89 -57.00 46.40
N PHE A 173 21.40 -56.97 45.17
CA PHE A 173 20.97 -57.86 44.09
C PHE A 173 22.11 -58.80 43.65
N PRO A 174 21.92 -60.14 43.77
CA PRO A 174 23.00 -61.10 43.51
C PRO A 174 23.30 -61.31 42.02
N ASP A 175 22.33 -61.09 41.13
CA ASP A 175 22.47 -61.34 39.69
C ASP A 175 22.99 -60.07 38.96
N ARG A 176 24.32 -59.93 38.94
CA ARG A 176 25.00 -58.79 38.31
C ARG A 176 24.89 -58.79 36.79
N GLU A 177 24.82 -59.97 36.18
CA GLU A 177 24.70 -60.09 34.71
C GLU A 177 23.38 -59.47 34.23
N ARG A 178 22.28 -59.68 34.97
CA ARG A 178 21.00 -59.03 34.66
C ARG A 178 21.05 -57.51 34.80
N LEU A 179 21.76 -56.98 35.78
CA LEU A 179 21.90 -55.53 35.95
C LEU A 179 22.68 -54.90 34.79
N ILE A 180 23.74 -55.58 34.32
CA ILE A 180 24.52 -55.13 33.15
C ILE A 180 23.68 -55.25 31.87
N ALA A 181 22.94 -56.35 31.70
CA ALA A 181 22.04 -56.52 30.55
C ALA A 181 20.96 -55.43 30.51
N LEU A 182 20.39 -55.08 31.67
CA LEU A 182 19.42 -53.99 31.81
C LEU A 182 20.03 -52.63 31.42
N GLU A 183 21.22 -52.32 31.93
CA GLU A 183 21.92 -51.07 31.62
C GLU A 183 22.18 -50.96 30.11
N ASN A 184 22.64 -52.04 29.48
CA ASN A 184 22.83 -52.09 28.02
C ASN A 184 21.52 -51.91 27.23
N MET A 185 20.41 -52.52 27.69
CA MET A 185 19.09 -52.32 27.06
C MET A 185 18.63 -50.86 27.16
N VAL A 186 18.84 -50.21 28.32
CA VAL A 186 18.51 -48.78 28.49
C VAL A 186 19.36 -47.93 27.56
N ILE A 187 20.67 -48.16 27.47
CA ILE A 187 21.55 -47.43 26.54
C ILE A 187 21.07 -47.58 25.09
N LEU A 188 20.75 -48.81 24.67
CA LEU A 188 20.24 -49.07 23.32
C LEU A 188 18.91 -48.34 23.06
N LEU A 189 18.00 -48.37 24.03
CA LEU A 189 16.71 -47.69 23.96
C LEU A 189 16.86 -46.16 23.88
N LEU A 190 17.78 -45.58 24.65
CA LEU A 190 18.09 -44.15 24.58
C LEU A 190 18.63 -43.76 23.20
N ALA A 191 19.52 -44.57 22.63
CA ALA A 191 20.04 -44.35 21.29
C ALA A 191 18.94 -44.43 20.22
N ASP A 192 18.07 -45.43 20.29
CA ASP A 192 16.95 -45.59 19.35
C ASP A 192 15.87 -44.50 19.54
N ALA A 193 15.62 -44.04 20.77
CA ALA A 193 14.74 -42.91 21.04
C ALA A 193 15.27 -41.59 20.47
N GLN A 194 16.58 -41.35 20.58
CA GLN A 194 17.23 -40.20 19.95
C GLN A 194 17.14 -40.29 18.43
N LYS A 195 17.41 -41.46 17.86
CA LYS A 195 17.29 -41.71 16.41
C LYS A 195 15.86 -41.45 15.92
N TYR A 196 14.86 -41.96 16.64
CA TYR A 196 13.45 -41.76 16.36
C TYR A 196 13.06 -40.28 16.34
N TYR A 197 13.59 -39.49 17.28
CA TYR A 197 13.30 -38.06 17.32
C TYR A 197 13.82 -37.30 16.08
N PHE A 198 15.03 -37.62 15.60
CA PHE A 198 15.63 -36.93 14.46
C PHE A 198 15.17 -37.48 13.10
N ALA A 199 14.89 -38.76 13.01
CA ALA A 199 14.52 -39.45 11.78
C ALA A 199 13.32 -40.39 12.00
N PRO A 200 12.13 -39.85 12.31
CA PRO A 200 10.97 -40.66 12.67
C PRO A 200 10.56 -41.55 11.50
N THR A 201 10.68 -42.86 11.69
CA THR A 201 10.18 -43.88 10.77
C THR A 201 9.33 -44.89 11.52
N GLU A 202 8.42 -45.55 10.80
CA GLU A 202 7.59 -46.61 11.37
C GLU A 202 8.44 -47.75 11.96
N THR A 203 9.58 -48.06 11.33
CA THR A 203 10.54 -49.03 11.86
C THR A 203 11.11 -48.59 13.21
N GLN A 204 11.51 -47.32 13.33
CA GLN A 204 12.09 -46.81 14.58
C GLN A 204 11.05 -46.71 15.69
N HIS A 205 9.82 -46.33 15.35
CA HIS A 205 8.70 -46.36 16.28
C HIS A 205 8.51 -47.75 16.89
N LYS A 206 8.43 -48.78 16.04
CA LYS A 206 8.29 -50.18 16.46
C LYS A 206 9.49 -50.69 17.25
N ASN A 207 10.71 -50.28 16.89
CA ASN A 207 11.91 -50.67 17.64
C ASN A 207 11.90 -50.11 19.07
N VAL A 208 11.61 -48.81 19.22
CA VAL A 208 11.51 -48.16 20.53
C VAL A 208 10.39 -48.80 21.37
N GLU A 209 9.25 -49.10 20.74
CA GLU A 209 8.12 -49.77 21.38
C GLU A 209 8.46 -51.20 21.84
N ALA A 210 9.17 -51.98 21.02
CA ALA A 210 9.62 -53.31 21.36
C ALA A 210 10.63 -53.29 22.52
N LEU A 211 11.63 -52.40 22.47
CA LEU A 211 12.66 -52.27 23.50
C LEU A 211 12.07 -51.88 24.86
N ILE A 212 11.10 -50.95 24.89
CA ILE A 212 10.45 -50.58 26.16
C ILE A 212 9.50 -51.68 26.67
N ALA A 213 8.89 -52.46 25.78
CA ALA A 213 8.09 -53.63 26.17
C ALA A 213 8.97 -54.71 26.81
N ASP A 214 10.13 -55.02 26.23
CA ASP A 214 11.10 -55.98 26.78
C ASP A 214 11.59 -55.55 28.18
N LEU A 215 11.85 -54.24 28.37
CA LEU A 215 12.20 -53.69 29.68
C LEU A 215 11.06 -53.83 30.70
N ARG A 216 9.81 -53.62 30.27
CA ARG A 216 8.64 -53.75 31.12
C ARG A 216 8.43 -55.20 31.56
N ASP A 217 8.67 -56.16 30.67
CA ASP A 217 8.57 -57.60 30.97
C ASP A 217 9.71 -58.09 31.89
N ALA A 218 10.88 -57.45 31.81
CA ALA A 218 12.00 -57.71 32.73
C ALA A 218 11.81 -57.07 34.13
N ALA A 219 11.01 -56.00 34.22
CA ALA A 219 10.85 -55.17 35.43
C ALA A 219 10.43 -55.92 36.73
N PRO A 220 9.55 -56.94 36.70
CA PRO A 220 9.12 -57.65 37.92
C PRO A 220 10.23 -58.46 38.60
N ARG A 221 11.32 -58.76 37.88
CA ARG A 221 12.44 -59.56 38.39
C ARG A 221 13.57 -58.70 38.97
N LEU A 222 13.37 -57.39 39.03
CA LEU A 222 14.37 -56.40 39.43
C LEU A 222 14.03 -55.80 40.81
N PRO A 223 15.02 -55.18 41.48
CA PRO A 223 14.79 -54.38 42.68
C PRO A 223 13.75 -53.27 42.45
N ALA A 224 12.92 -53.00 43.47
CA ALA A 224 11.83 -52.03 43.38
C ALA A 224 12.24 -50.62 42.91
N ALA A 225 13.46 -50.20 43.23
CA ALA A 225 14.02 -48.93 42.77
C ALA A 225 14.19 -48.89 41.24
N LEU A 226 14.69 -49.98 40.65
CA LEU A 226 14.83 -50.12 39.20
C LEU A 226 13.48 -50.26 38.50
N THR A 227 12.54 -51.02 39.08
CA THR A 227 11.18 -51.13 38.55
C THR A 227 10.50 -49.76 38.48
N SER A 228 10.70 -48.91 39.50
CA SER A 228 10.20 -47.53 39.52
C SER A 228 10.86 -46.64 38.46
N GLY A 229 12.17 -46.80 38.24
CA GLY A 229 12.90 -46.12 37.18
C GLY A 229 12.41 -46.51 35.77
N ILE A 230 12.15 -47.81 35.54
CA ILE A 230 11.59 -48.32 34.28
C ILE A 230 10.20 -47.75 34.03
N ALA A 231 9.34 -47.70 35.05
CA ALA A 231 8.02 -47.10 34.91
C ALA A 231 8.07 -45.60 34.53
N ARG A 232 9.03 -44.85 35.09
CA ARG A 232 9.26 -43.44 34.72
C ARG A 232 9.76 -43.31 33.27
N LEU A 233 10.75 -44.11 32.88
CA LEU A 233 11.29 -44.13 31.52
C LEU A 233 10.22 -44.49 30.49
N ASP A 234 9.40 -45.50 30.80
CA ASP A 234 8.27 -45.91 29.96
C ASP A 234 7.29 -44.76 29.76
N SER A 235 6.89 -44.06 30.84
CA SER A 235 6.04 -42.88 30.74
C SER A 235 6.64 -41.80 29.82
N ASN A 236 7.94 -41.50 29.97
CA ASN A 236 8.62 -40.48 29.17
C ASN A 236 8.71 -40.88 27.68
N ILE A 237 8.95 -42.17 27.39
CA ILE A 237 8.98 -42.69 26.03
C ILE A 237 7.59 -42.65 25.40
N GLN A 238 6.55 -43.05 26.14
CA GLN A 238 5.18 -42.98 25.65
C GLN A 238 4.76 -41.54 25.35
N GLU A 239 5.24 -40.56 26.11
CA GLU A 239 5.06 -39.14 25.80
C GLU A 239 5.78 -38.75 24.50
N LEU A 240 7.03 -39.18 24.31
CA LEU A 240 7.80 -38.96 23.08
C LEU A 240 7.11 -39.56 21.83
N LEU A 241 6.66 -40.82 21.92
CA LEU A 241 5.99 -41.52 20.82
C LEU A 241 4.64 -40.87 20.45
N ARG A 242 3.98 -40.16 21.37
CA ARG A 242 2.75 -39.39 21.09
C ARG A 242 3.03 -37.98 20.56
N ALA A 243 4.04 -37.32 21.12
CA ALA A 243 4.37 -35.93 20.78
C ALA A 243 4.95 -35.82 19.36
N LYS A 244 5.85 -36.73 18.98
CA LYS A 244 6.60 -36.62 17.71
C LYS A 244 5.71 -36.70 16.45
N PRO A 245 4.77 -37.65 16.33
CA PRO A 245 3.87 -37.71 15.17
C PRO A 245 2.99 -36.45 15.04
N THR A 246 2.59 -35.86 16.17
CA THR A 246 1.79 -34.64 16.18
C THR A 246 2.60 -33.45 15.66
N GLU A 247 3.86 -33.33 16.09
CA GLU A 247 4.81 -32.33 15.57
C GLU A 247 4.99 -32.48 14.04
N ASP A 248 5.26 -33.70 13.55
CA ASP A 248 5.48 -33.94 12.12
C ASP A 248 4.23 -33.69 11.28
N ALA A 249 3.04 -34.06 11.79
CA ALA A 249 1.78 -33.79 11.11
C ALA A 249 1.51 -32.28 10.99
N LEU A 250 1.80 -31.51 12.03
CA LEU A 250 1.68 -30.04 12.01
C LEU A 250 2.71 -29.39 11.09
N PHE A 251 3.95 -29.88 11.10
CA PHE A 251 5.01 -29.42 10.20
C PHE A 251 4.63 -29.64 8.74
N ASN A 252 4.14 -30.84 8.39
CA ASN A 252 3.72 -31.15 7.03
C ASN A 252 2.53 -30.28 6.59
N LYS A 253 1.57 -30.01 7.49
CA LYS A 253 0.46 -29.08 7.22
C LYS A 253 0.97 -27.66 6.99
N LEU A 254 1.92 -27.18 7.80
CA LEU A 254 2.51 -25.85 7.65
C LEU A 254 3.32 -25.71 6.36
N ALA A 255 4.07 -26.73 5.97
CA ALA A 255 4.85 -26.73 4.72
C ALA A 255 3.97 -26.56 3.47
N LEU A 256 2.72 -27.03 3.54
CA LEU A 256 1.73 -26.87 2.47
C LEU A 256 0.96 -25.54 2.56
N HIS A 257 0.91 -24.90 3.72
CA HIS A 257 0.14 -23.67 3.96
C HIS A 257 1.03 -22.43 3.87
N THR A 258 1.30 -21.98 2.64
CA THR A 258 2.08 -20.76 2.38
C THR A 258 1.14 -19.56 2.15
N ALA A 259 1.31 -18.49 2.94
CA ALA A 259 0.58 -17.25 2.75
C ALA A 259 1.24 -16.34 1.70
N GLY A 260 2.53 -16.55 1.40
CA GLY A 260 3.31 -15.80 0.41
C GLY A 260 2.64 -15.60 -0.95
N PRO A 261 2.15 -16.67 -1.64
CA PRO A 261 1.49 -16.52 -2.93
C PRO A 261 0.22 -15.66 -2.89
N ARG A 262 -0.53 -15.70 -1.77
CA ARG A 262 -1.73 -14.87 -1.56
C ARG A 262 -1.37 -13.41 -1.31
N VAL A 263 -0.31 -13.14 -0.55
CA VAL A 263 0.24 -11.77 -0.40
C VAL A 263 0.66 -11.23 -1.76
N ASP A 264 1.41 -12.02 -2.53
CA ASP A 264 1.94 -11.60 -3.82
C ASP A 264 0.83 -11.38 -4.86
N SER A 265 -0.28 -12.12 -4.81
CA SER A 265 -1.41 -11.91 -5.73
C SER A 265 -2.18 -10.64 -5.39
N VAL A 266 -2.50 -10.39 -4.11
CA VAL A 266 -3.19 -9.17 -3.67
C VAL A 266 -2.31 -7.94 -3.89
N ALA A 267 -1.01 -8.03 -3.58
CA ALA A 267 -0.07 -6.94 -3.81
C ALA A 267 0.07 -6.60 -5.30
N ARG A 268 0.15 -7.60 -6.19
CA ARG A 268 0.18 -7.38 -7.64
C ARG A 268 -1.12 -6.76 -8.16
N ALA A 269 -2.27 -7.30 -7.75
CA ALA A 269 -3.57 -6.77 -8.14
C ALA A 269 -3.73 -5.30 -7.71
N PHE A 270 -3.30 -4.96 -6.50
CA PHE A 270 -3.29 -3.58 -6.00
C PHE A 270 -2.35 -2.66 -6.82
N GLN A 271 -1.14 -3.15 -7.16
CA GLN A 271 -0.21 -2.41 -8.00
C GLN A 271 -0.77 -2.15 -9.41
N ASP A 272 -1.41 -3.14 -10.01
CA ASP A 272 -1.96 -3.04 -11.36
C ASP A 272 -3.17 -2.09 -11.41
N GLU A 273 -4.09 -2.16 -10.44
CA GLU A 273 -5.18 -1.18 -10.30
C GLU A 273 -4.63 0.25 -10.18
N HIS A 274 -3.55 0.44 -9.41
CA HIS A 274 -2.92 1.75 -9.30
C HIS A 274 -2.27 2.21 -10.59
N ARG A 275 -1.60 1.32 -11.32
CA ARG A 275 -1.04 1.66 -12.65
C ARG A 275 -2.15 2.11 -13.59
N GLU A 276 -3.32 1.47 -13.58
CA GLU A 276 -4.45 1.91 -14.38
C GLU A 276 -4.99 3.28 -13.96
N ILE A 277 -5.07 3.55 -12.66
CA ILE A 277 -5.50 4.86 -12.14
C ILE A 277 -4.50 5.96 -12.55
N LEU A 278 -3.19 5.69 -12.44
CA LEU A 278 -2.13 6.61 -12.86
C LEU A 278 -2.14 6.82 -14.38
N ALA A 279 -2.26 5.76 -15.17
CA ALA A 279 -2.34 5.84 -16.63
C ALA A 279 -3.56 6.66 -17.10
N ARG A 280 -4.74 6.44 -16.49
CA ARG A 280 -5.93 7.27 -16.74
C ARG A 280 -5.67 8.75 -16.43
N ARG A 281 -4.88 9.06 -15.39
CA ARG A 281 -4.52 10.45 -15.01
C ARG A 281 -3.50 11.10 -15.95
N GLU A 282 -2.54 10.35 -16.49
CA GLU A 282 -1.60 10.82 -17.51
C GLU A 282 -2.36 11.40 -18.71
N VAL A 283 -3.39 10.67 -19.18
CA VAL A 283 -4.28 11.10 -20.27
C VAL A 283 -4.99 12.41 -19.92
N TYR A 284 -5.50 12.57 -18.69
CA TYR A 284 -6.12 13.83 -18.26
C TYR A 284 -5.13 15.01 -18.18
N ARG A 285 -3.85 14.77 -17.85
CA ARG A 285 -2.82 15.82 -17.88
C ARG A 285 -2.54 16.29 -19.29
N VAL A 286 -2.48 15.36 -20.26
CA VAL A 286 -2.32 15.71 -21.68
C VAL A 286 -3.53 16.53 -22.15
N TYR A 287 -4.76 16.10 -21.85
CA TYR A 287 -5.95 16.89 -22.16
C TYR A 287 -5.94 18.28 -21.51
N LEU A 288 -5.54 18.40 -20.24
CA LEU A 288 -5.42 19.69 -19.55
C LEU A 288 -4.38 20.59 -20.22
N ALA A 289 -3.22 20.05 -20.61
CA ALA A 289 -2.18 20.81 -21.31
C ALA A 289 -2.68 21.31 -22.67
N THR A 290 -3.40 20.49 -23.43
CA THR A 290 -4.02 20.88 -24.71
C THR A 290 -5.03 22.01 -24.49
N TRP A 291 -5.88 21.91 -23.46
CA TRP A 291 -6.88 22.94 -23.15
C TRP A 291 -6.27 24.25 -22.63
N LEU A 292 -5.22 24.19 -21.80
CA LEU A 292 -4.47 25.38 -21.37
C LEU A 292 -3.78 26.06 -22.55
N GLY A 293 -3.21 25.29 -23.48
CA GLY A 293 -2.65 25.82 -24.72
C GLY A 293 -3.69 26.55 -25.57
N ALA A 294 -4.88 25.96 -25.72
CA ALA A 294 -6.00 26.59 -26.43
C ALA A 294 -6.45 27.90 -25.75
N LEU A 295 -6.52 27.93 -24.42
CA LEU A 295 -6.85 29.12 -23.65
C LEU A 295 -5.80 30.23 -23.84
N LEU A 296 -4.50 29.90 -23.82
CA LEU A 296 -3.43 30.86 -24.05
C LEU A 296 -3.48 31.45 -25.46
N ILE A 297 -3.74 30.62 -26.48
CA ILE A 297 -3.91 31.09 -27.87
C ILE A 297 -5.09 32.06 -27.95
N LEU A 298 -6.21 31.75 -27.30
CA LEU A 298 -7.39 32.59 -27.28
C LEU A 298 -7.13 33.94 -26.60
N ILE A 299 -6.47 33.93 -25.43
CA ILE A 299 -6.10 35.16 -24.70
C ILE A 299 -5.12 36.01 -25.53
N GLY A 300 -4.09 35.39 -26.11
CA GLY A 300 -3.13 36.08 -26.99
C GLY A 300 -3.81 36.74 -28.19
N TYR A 301 -4.77 36.04 -28.81
CA TYR A 301 -5.58 36.60 -29.89
C TYR A 301 -6.41 37.81 -29.43
N LEU A 302 -7.05 37.74 -28.26
CA LEU A 302 -7.80 38.87 -27.70
C LEU A 302 -6.90 40.06 -27.41
N ALA A 303 -5.72 39.84 -26.82
CA ALA A 303 -4.76 40.90 -26.50
C ALA A 303 -4.29 41.63 -27.76
N LEU A 304 -3.91 40.89 -28.82
CA LEU A 304 -3.52 41.46 -30.11
C LEU A 304 -4.66 42.26 -30.74
N ARG A 305 -5.90 41.75 -30.66
CA ARG A 305 -7.08 42.45 -31.17
C ARG A 305 -7.37 43.73 -30.41
N LEU A 306 -7.19 43.73 -29.08
CA LEU A 306 -7.41 44.89 -28.23
C LEU A 306 -6.41 46.00 -28.56
N VAL A 307 -5.12 45.65 -28.69
CA VAL A 307 -4.06 46.58 -29.10
C VAL A 307 -4.34 47.18 -30.48
N ARG A 308 -4.76 46.38 -31.46
CA ARG A 308 -5.14 46.87 -32.79
C ARG A 308 -6.31 47.87 -32.72
N ARG A 309 -7.30 47.62 -31.86
CA ARG A 309 -8.43 48.54 -31.65
C ARG A 309 -8.03 49.83 -30.94
N TYR A 310 -7.17 49.77 -29.93
CA TYR A 310 -6.65 50.96 -29.25
C TYR A 310 -5.78 51.83 -30.17
N ARG A 311 -5.02 51.22 -31.10
CA ARG A 311 -4.24 51.98 -32.10
C ARG A 311 -5.14 52.81 -33.02
N LEU A 312 -6.29 52.27 -33.43
CA LEU A 312 -7.27 53.01 -34.25
C LEU A 312 -7.92 54.17 -33.48
N LEU A 313 -8.18 54.00 -32.18
CA LEU A 313 -8.73 55.08 -31.33
C LEU A 313 -7.72 56.22 -31.09
N ARG A 314 -6.43 55.88 -30.92
CA ARG A 314 -5.37 56.89 -30.76
C ARG A 314 -5.19 57.75 -32.02
N GLN A 315 -5.32 57.15 -33.20
CA GLN A 315 -5.25 57.89 -34.47
C GLN A 315 -6.39 58.90 -34.62
N ALA A 316 -7.60 58.56 -34.16
CA ALA A 316 -8.73 59.49 -34.15
C ALA A 316 -8.55 60.64 -33.16
N HIS A 317 -7.88 60.41 -32.03
CA HIS A 317 -7.62 61.45 -31.02
C HIS A 317 -6.59 62.48 -31.51
N PHE A 318 -5.57 62.04 -32.26
CA PHE A 318 -4.62 62.94 -32.91
C PHE A 318 -5.26 63.75 -34.04
N ALA A 319 -6.19 63.18 -34.80
CA ALA A 319 -6.93 63.91 -35.83
C ALA A 319 -7.82 65.02 -35.23
N LEU A 320 -8.46 64.78 -34.09
CA LEU A 320 -9.26 65.80 -33.39
C LEU A 320 -8.41 66.90 -32.74
N GLN A 321 -7.18 66.58 -32.31
CA GLN A 321 -6.23 67.57 -31.79
C GLN A 321 -5.64 68.44 -32.91
N ALA A 322 -5.39 67.88 -34.10
CA ALA A 322 -4.96 68.65 -35.26
C ALA A 322 -6.03 69.65 -35.73
N ASP A 323 -7.31 69.25 -35.74
CA ASP A 323 -8.43 70.15 -36.06
C ASP A 323 -8.62 71.25 -35.01
N HIS A 324 -8.35 70.98 -33.72
CA HIS A 324 -8.37 72.01 -32.66
C HIS A 324 -7.21 73.00 -32.80
N GLU A 325 -5.99 72.54 -33.09
CA GLU A 325 -4.84 73.42 -33.37
C GLU A 325 -5.08 74.29 -34.62
N GLU A 326 -5.78 73.77 -35.63
CA GLU A 326 -6.12 74.55 -36.83
C GLU A 326 -7.23 75.59 -36.56
N LEU A 327 -8.20 75.28 -35.70
CA LEU A 327 -9.21 76.25 -35.26
C LEU A 327 -8.62 77.32 -34.33
N GLU A 328 -7.65 76.98 -33.47
CA GLU A 328 -6.93 77.95 -32.64
C GLU A 328 -6.03 78.86 -33.48
N ARG A 329 -5.34 78.34 -34.50
CA ARG A 329 -4.60 79.18 -35.46
C ARG A 329 -5.51 80.16 -36.20
N ARG A 330 -6.68 79.72 -36.64
CA ARG A 330 -7.66 80.61 -37.31
C ARG A 330 -8.28 81.64 -36.35
N LEU A 331 -8.40 81.35 -35.06
CA LEU A 331 -8.83 82.32 -34.04
C LEU A 331 -7.74 83.36 -33.72
N VAL A 332 -6.46 82.97 -33.77
CA VAL A 332 -5.32 83.88 -33.59
C VAL A 332 -5.11 84.74 -34.83
N GLU A 333 -5.25 84.18 -36.04
CA GLU A 333 -5.24 84.93 -37.29
C GLU A 333 -6.45 85.89 -37.39
N SER A 334 -7.65 85.46 -36.96
CA SER A 334 -8.86 86.30 -36.92
C SER A 334 -8.83 87.37 -35.82
N THR A 335 -7.87 87.36 -34.90
CA THR A 335 -7.66 88.43 -33.90
C THR A 335 -6.50 89.36 -34.26
N GLN A 336 -5.77 89.10 -35.36
CA GLN A 336 -4.72 89.99 -35.88
C GLN A 336 -5.11 90.87 -37.07
N GLU A 337 -6.33 90.73 -37.62
CA GLU A 337 -6.92 91.68 -38.57
C GLU A 337 -8.36 91.99 -38.10
N PRO A 338 -8.81 93.25 -37.85
CA PRO A 338 -8.35 94.52 -38.41
C PRO A 338 -8.16 95.70 -37.39
N SER A 339 -7.06 96.44 -37.49
CA SER A 339 -6.99 97.85 -37.07
C SER A 339 -6.49 98.77 -38.18
N GLU A 340 -6.72 98.39 -39.43
CA GLU A 340 -6.58 99.25 -40.61
C GLU A 340 -7.95 99.40 -41.28
N GLU A 341 -8.72 100.41 -40.85
CA GLU A 341 -9.64 101.21 -41.68
C GLU A 341 -10.52 102.05 -40.75
N THR A 342 -10.05 103.25 -40.38
CA THR A 342 -10.83 104.50 -40.26
C THR A 342 -10.02 105.58 -39.54
N ARG A 343 -9.23 106.35 -40.29
CA ARG A 343 -9.04 107.81 -40.09
C ARG A 343 -8.19 108.40 -41.22
N GLU A 344 -8.80 108.53 -42.39
CA GLU A 344 -8.56 109.69 -43.25
C GLU A 344 -9.60 110.76 -42.88
N SER A 345 -9.14 111.83 -42.23
CA SER A 345 -9.59 113.22 -42.35
C SER A 345 -8.72 114.11 -41.48
#